data_AF-X1KXD0-F1
#
_entry.id   AF-X1KXD0-F1
#
_cell.length_a   1.000
_cell.length_b   1.000
_cell.length_c   1.000
_cell.angle_alpha   90.00
_cell.angle_beta   90.00
_cell.angle_gamma   90.00
#
_symmetry.space_group_name_H-M   'P 1'
#
loop_
_entity.id
_entity.type
_entity.pdbx_description
1 polymer ?
#
loop_
_entity_poly.entity_id
_entity_poly.type
_entity_poly.pdbx_seq_one_letter_code
_entity_poly.pdbx_strand_id
1 'polypeptide(L)'
;IKVGLSPIIIDLMKEGWITALALNGAGIIHDFEIAFTGQTSEDVQLQIKNGHFGMAQETGQMLNDAINSGEEKGLGLGEAVGEMIATSDFPHKDMSLLSVAYDLDLPAQLFSILYSSNPDQV
;
A
#
# COMPACT_ATOMS: atom_id res chain seq x y z
N ILE A 1 0.53 6.37 -8.53
CA ILE A 1 -0.62 5.94 -7.69
C ILE A 1 -1.63 7.08 -7.52
N LYS A 2 -1.31 8.13 -6.75
CA LYS A 2 -2.24 9.24 -6.39
C LYS A 2 -3.00 9.95 -7.53
N VAL A 3 -2.45 10.02 -8.75
CA VAL A 3 -3.07 10.76 -9.88
C VAL A 3 -3.88 9.87 -10.84
N GLY A 4 -4.35 8.70 -10.39
CA GLY A 4 -5.21 7.82 -11.20
C GLY A 4 -4.49 7.04 -12.32
N LEU A 5 -3.16 7.00 -12.31
CA LEU A 5 -2.36 6.26 -13.31
C LEU A 5 -2.25 4.76 -13.03
N SER A 6 -2.84 4.25 -11.94
CA SER A 6 -2.74 2.82 -11.57
C SER A 6 -3.18 1.87 -12.70
N PRO A 7 -4.29 2.10 -13.43
CA PRO A 7 -4.71 1.21 -14.52
C PRO A 7 -3.66 1.07 -15.63
N ILE A 8 -3.02 2.18 -16.02
CA ILE A 8 -1.98 2.17 -17.06
C ILE A 8 -0.74 1.39 -16.59
N ILE A 9 -0.34 1.57 -15.33
CA ILE A 9 0.79 0.84 -14.75
C ILE A 9 0.47 -0.66 -14.68
N ILE A 10 -0.76 -1.01 -14.30
CA ILE A 10 -1.26 -2.40 -14.26
C ILE A 10 -1.21 -3.04 -15.64
N ASP A 11 -1.65 -2.33 -16.69
CA ASP A 11 -1.60 -2.84 -18.06
C ASP A 11 -0.15 -3.10 -18.49
N LEU A 12 0.77 -2.19 -18.17
CA LEU A 12 2.21 -2.38 -18.44
C LEU A 12 2.82 -3.55 -17.65
N MET A 13 2.36 -3.81 -16.43
CA MET A 13 2.76 -4.98 -15.65
C MET A 13 2.24 -6.28 -16.29
N LYS A 14 0.96 -6.31 -16.68
CA LYS A 14 0.33 -7.48 -17.33
C LYS A 14 0.95 -7.81 -18.68
N GLU A 15 1.37 -6.79 -19.43
CA GLU A 15 2.09 -6.94 -20.70
C GLU A 15 3.58 -7.29 -20.51
N GLY A 16 4.09 -7.30 -19.28
CA GLY A 16 5.48 -7.66 -18.97
C GLY A 16 6.50 -6.54 -19.22
N TRP A 17 6.07 -5.31 -19.46
CA TRP A 17 6.96 -4.14 -19.57
C TRP A 17 7.50 -3.70 -18.22
N ILE A 18 6.73 -3.90 -17.15
CA ILE A 18 7.13 -3.65 -15.77
C ILE A 18 7.22 -4.99 -15.04
N THR A 19 8.42 -5.33 -14.56
CA THR A 19 8.71 -6.63 -13.93
C THR A 19 9.02 -6.53 -12.44
N ALA A 20 9.04 -5.33 -11.86
CA ALA A 20 9.21 -5.10 -10.43
C ALA A 20 8.66 -3.73 -10.03
N LEU A 21 8.22 -3.61 -8.78
CA LEU A 21 7.77 -2.36 -8.18
C LEU A 21 8.68 -1.94 -7.02
N ALA A 22 8.99 -0.65 -6.95
CA ALA A 22 9.63 -0.03 -5.80
C ALA A 22 8.81 1.19 -5.37
N LEU A 23 8.24 1.13 -4.16
CA LEU A 23 7.38 2.19 -3.62
C LEU A 23 8.00 2.82 -2.37
N ASN A 24 7.60 4.05 -2.06
CA ASN A 24 7.89 4.68 -0.77
C ASN A 24 6.79 4.33 0.26
N GLY A 25 7.03 4.63 1.54
CA GLY A 25 6.07 4.36 2.62
C GLY A 25 4.67 4.94 2.41
N ALA A 26 4.56 6.13 1.80
CA ALA A 26 3.26 6.73 1.48
C ALA A 26 2.53 6.01 0.33
N GLY A 27 3.27 5.34 -0.54
CA GLY A 27 2.74 4.57 -1.67
C GLY A 27 1.84 3.42 -1.22
N ILE A 28 2.18 2.72 -0.13
CA ILE A 28 1.34 1.66 0.44
C ILE A 28 -0.01 2.19 0.89
N ILE A 29 0.01 3.30 1.64
CA ILE A 29 -1.21 3.82 2.26
C ILE A 29 -2.20 4.19 1.16
N HIS A 30 -1.72 4.85 0.10
CA HIS A 30 -2.56 5.21 -1.03
C HIS A 30 -2.99 4.01 -1.88
N ASP A 31 -2.15 3.00 -2.05
CA ASP A 31 -2.52 1.79 -2.80
C ASP A 31 -3.58 0.98 -2.05
N PHE A 32 -3.46 0.89 -0.72
CA PHE A 32 -4.48 0.32 0.16
C PHE A 32 -5.79 1.12 0.13
N GLU A 33 -5.73 2.45 0.25
CA GLU A 33 -6.92 3.32 0.15
C GLU A 33 -7.66 3.12 -1.17
N ILE A 34 -6.93 3.04 -2.29
CA ILE A 34 -7.52 2.74 -3.60
C ILE A 34 -8.23 1.40 -3.58
N ALA A 35 -7.59 0.34 -3.06
CA ALA A 35 -8.23 -0.96 -2.98
C ALA A 35 -9.50 -0.94 -2.11
N PHE A 36 -9.42 -0.29 -0.95
CA PHE A 36 -10.46 -0.30 0.07
C PHE A 36 -11.67 0.58 -0.27
N THR A 37 -11.47 1.79 -0.79
CA THR A 37 -12.55 2.78 -1.05
C THR A 37 -12.70 3.22 -2.50
N GLY A 38 -11.76 2.85 -3.38
CA GLY A 38 -11.75 3.29 -4.78
C GLY A 38 -11.31 4.74 -4.99
N GLN A 39 -10.97 5.48 -3.92
CA GLN A 39 -10.51 6.87 -3.99
C GLN A 39 -9.39 7.10 -2.97
N THR A 40 -8.31 7.75 -3.38
CA THR A 40 -7.35 8.30 -2.42
C THR A 40 -7.99 9.48 -1.69
N SER A 41 -7.69 9.68 -0.41
CA SER A 41 -8.21 10.78 0.42
C SER A 41 -7.93 12.18 -0.16
N GLU A 42 -8.71 12.64 -1.13
CA GLU A 42 -8.57 13.95 -1.78
C GLU A 42 -9.26 15.06 -0.97
N ASP A 43 -10.19 14.73 -0.07
CA ASP A 43 -11.00 15.71 0.66
C ASP A 43 -10.65 15.78 2.16
N VAL A 44 -9.36 15.99 2.42
CA VAL A 44 -8.81 16.16 3.78
C VAL A 44 -9.39 17.42 4.47
N GLN A 45 -9.88 18.41 3.71
CA GLN A 45 -10.38 19.66 4.29
C GLN A 45 -11.80 19.55 4.88
N LEU A 46 -12.66 18.66 4.36
CA LEU A 46 -14.04 18.53 4.85
C LEU A 46 -14.16 17.66 6.12
N GLN A 47 -13.25 16.68 6.32
CA GLN A 47 -13.33 15.74 7.45
C GLN A 47 -12.68 16.26 8.76
N ILE A 48 -11.77 17.24 8.68
CA ILE A 48 -11.14 17.86 9.87
C ILE A 48 -12.17 18.56 10.76
N LYS A 49 -13.24 19.13 10.17
CA LYS A 49 -14.27 19.86 10.92
C LYS A 49 -15.08 18.99 11.89
N ASN A 50 -15.12 17.68 11.67
CA ASN A 50 -15.94 16.76 12.47
C ASN A 50 -15.10 15.86 13.39
N GLY A 51 -13.78 16.03 13.45
CA GLY A 51 -12.89 15.23 14.33
C GLY A 51 -12.74 13.76 13.91
N HIS A 52 -13.28 13.36 12.76
CA HIS A 52 -13.19 12.00 12.24
C HIS A 52 -12.04 11.91 11.24
N PHE A 53 -10.85 11.62 11.75
CA PHE A 53 -9.76 11.06 10.95
C PHE A 53 -10.09 9.57 10.71
N GLY A 54 -11.18 9.32 9.99
CA GLY A 54 -12.03 8.13 10.13
C GLY A 54 -11.48 6.77 9.69
N MET A 55 -10.21 6.68 9.30
CA MET A 55 -9.59 5.43 8.84
C MET A 55 -8.12 5.26 9.24
N ALA A 56 -7.43 6.28 9.79
CA ALA A 56 -5.98 6.19 9.97
C ALA A 56 -5.56 5.12 10.99
N GLN A 57 -6.33 4.94 12.06
CA GLN A 57 -6.05 3.90 13.05
C GLN A 57 -6.36 2.51 12.49
N GLU A 58 -7.48 2.36 11.77
CA GLU A 58 -7.91 1.09 11.18
C GLU A 58 -6.97 0.65 10.05
N THR A 59 -6.69 1.54 9.08
CA THR A 59 -5.69 1.33 8.03
C THR A 59 -4.32 1.00 8.62
N GLY A 60 -3.89 1.76 9.64
CA GLY A 60 -2.61 1.52 10.31
C GLY A 60 -2.55 0.15 10.97
N GLN A 61 -3.64 -0.28 11.62
CA GLN A 61 -3.74 -1.58 12.27
C GLN A 61 -3.76 -2.73 11.25
N MET A 62 -4.58 -2.64 10.21
CA MET A 62 -4.65 -3.64 9.14
C MET A 62 -3.30 -3.82 8.41
N LEU A 63 -2.60 -2.71 8.14
CA LEU A 63 -1.28 -2.76 7.54
C LEU A 63 -0.26 -3.38 8.50
N ASN A 64 -0.29 -3.04 9.78
CA ASN A 64 0.61 -3.64 10.77
C ASN A 64 0.39 -5.15 10.91
N ASP A 65 -0.85 -5.57 11.00
CA ASP A 65 -1.22 -6.99 11.11
C ASP A 65 -0.81 -7.78 9.86
N ALA A 66 -0.99 -7.20 8.67
CA ALA A 66 -0.53 -7.79 7.42
C ALA A 66 1.00 -7.94 7.39
N ILE A 67 1.73 -6.92 7.83
CA ILE A 67 3.20 -6.94 7.87
C ILE A 67 3.71 -7.99 8.86
N ASN A 68 3.17 -8.05 10.08
CA ASN A 68 3.59 -9.05 11.06
C ASN A 68 3.29 -10.47 10.57
N SER A 69 2.10 -10.68 10.00
CA SER A 69 1.72 -11.99 9.42
C SER A 69 2.61 -12.37 8.22
N GLY A 70 3.03 -11.39 7.42
CA GLY A 70 3.95 -11.58 6.31
C GLY A 70 5.38 -11.90 6.76
N GLU A 71 5.84 -11.29 7.85
CA GLU A 71 7.15 -11.59 8.45
C GLU A 71 7.23 -13.07 8.87
N GLU A 72 6.16 -13.62 9.48
CA GLU A 72 6.08 -15.04 9.83
C GLU A 72 6.19 -15.97 8.60
N LYS A 73 5.79 -15.49 7.42
CA LYS A 73 5.88 -16.20 6.14
C LYS A 73 7.18 -15.92 5.38
N GLY A 74 8.05 -15.04 5.88
CA GLY A 74 9.27 -14.60 5.20
C GLY A 74 9.03 -13.66 4.01
N LEU A 75 7.87 -12.99 3.95
CA LEU A 75 7.53 -12.05 2.90
C LEU A 75 8.16 -10.67 3.16
N GLY A 76 8.54 -9.98 2.08
CA GLY A 76 8.85 -8.56 2.11
C GLY A 76 7.61 -7.72 2.40
N LEU A 77 7.83 -6.48 2.85
CA LEU A 77 6.74 -5.59 3.29
C LEU A 77 5.70 -5.32 2.17
N GLY A 78 6.15 -5.11 0.93
CA GLY A 78 5.26 -4.93 -0.21
C GLY A 78 4.50 -6.20 -0.59
N GLU A 79 5.13 -7.37 -0.46
CA GLU A 79 4.51 -8.67 -0.73
C GLU A 79 3.45 -9.02 0.32
N ALA A 80 3.74 -8.77 1.60
CA ALA A 80 2.80 -8.99 2.71
C ALA A 80 1.52 -8.15 2.56
N VAL A 81 1.68 -6.87 2.20
CA VAL A 81 0.54 -5.98 1.95
C VAL A 81 -0.18 -6.35 0.65
N GLY A 82 0.56 -6.73 -0.40
CA GLY A 82 -0.03 -7.22 -1.65
C GLY A 82 -0.89 -8.46 -1.45
N GLU A 83 -0.39 -9.44 -0.69
CA GLU A 83 -1.13 -10.66 -0.32
C GLU A 83 -2.43 -10.32 0.43
N MET A 84 -2.35 -9.44 1.43
CA MET A 84 -3.53 -9.03 2.21
C MET A 84 -4.59 -8.37 1.32
N ILE A 85 -4.18 -7.46 0.43
CA ILE A 85 -5.13 -6.81 -0.48
C ILE A 85 -5.71 -7.82 -1.49
N ALA A 86 -4.89 -8.68 -2.08
CA ALA A 86 -5.32 -9.67 -3.07
C ALA A 86 -6.34 -10.68 -2.49
N THR A 87 -6.14 -11.08 -1.24
CA THR A 87 -7.00 -12.04 -0.52
C THR A 87 -8.20 -11.41 0.19
N SER A 88 -8.27 -10.08 0.26
CA SER A 88 -9.40 -9.36 0.86
C SER A 88 -10.67 -9.38 0.00
N ASP A 89 -11.79 -8.96 0.59
CA ASP A 89 -13.05 -8.66 -0.12
C ASP A 89 -13.14 -7.21 -0.57
N PHE A 90 -12.01 -6.49 -0.69
CA PHE A 90 -12.04 -5.08 -1.05
C PHE A 90 -12.59 -4.86 -2.47
N PRO A 91 -13.48 -3.87 -2.65
CA PRO A 91 -14.23 -3.69 -3.89
C PRO A 91 -13.36 -3.28 -5.08
N HIS A 92 -12.17 -2.72 -4.85
CA HIS A 92 -11.29 -2.18 -5.88
C HIS A 92 -9.87 -2.75 -5.81
N LYS A 93 -9.69 -3.94 -5.23
CA LYS A 93 -8.35 -4.58 -5.11
C LYS A 93 -7.65 -4.78 -6.45
N ASP A 94 -8.40 -4.92 -7.53
CA ASP A 94 -7.90 -5.00 -8.91
C ASP A 94 -7.26 -3.69 -9.42
N MET A 95 -7.48 -2.57 -8.71
CA MET A 95 -6.82 -1.29 -8.98
C MET A 95 -5.56 -1.05 -8.13
N SER A 96 -5.26 -1.93 -7.16
CA SER A 96 -4.05 -1.86 -6.34
C SER A 96 -2.86 -2.45 -7.10
N LEU A 97 -1.77 -1.69 -7.14
CA LEU A 97 -0.51 -2.15 -7.74
C LEU A 97 0.11 -3.30 -6.95
N LEU A 98 -0.01 -3.30 -5.63
CA LEU A 98 0.54 -4.36 -4.78
C LEU A 98 -0.27 -5.65 -4.89
N SER A 99 -1.60 -5.56 -4.97
CA SER A 99 -2.46 -6.72 -5.24
C SER A 99 -2.12 -7.35 -6.58
N VAL A 100 -2.03 -6.53 -7.64
CA VAL A 100 -1.71 -7.02 -8.98
C VAL A 100 -0.28 -7.55 -9.06
N ALA A 101 0.68 -6.92 -8.38
CA ALA A 101 2.05 -7.43 -8.31
C ALA A 101 2.10 -8.80 -7.63
N TYR A 102 1.34 -8.99 -6.55
CA TYR A 102 1.21 -10.27 -5.88
C TYR A 102 0.59 -11.34 -6.81
N ASP A 103 -0.51 -11.02 -7.50
CA ASP A 103 -1.18 -11.95 -8.42
C ASP A 103 -0.30 -12.35 -9.61
N LEU A 104 0.59 -11.46 -10.05
CA LEU A 104 1.52 -11.69 -11.16
C LEU A 104 2.88 -12.25 -10.71
N ASP A 105 3.07 -12.53 -9.42
CA ASP A 105 4.35 -12.99 -8.83
C ASP A 105 5.52 -12.03 -9.17
N LEU A 106 5.24 -10.72 -9.15
CA LEU A 106 6.21 -9.66 -9.40
C LEU A 106 6.79 -9.12 -8.09
N PRO A 107 8.13 -8.96 -7.97
CA PRO A 107 8.75 -8.38 -6.79
C PRO A 107 8.22 -6.97 -6.49
N ALA A 108 7.79 -6.72 -5.26
CA ALA A 108 7.34 -5.41 -4.78
C ALA A 108 8.08 -5.02 -3.50
N GLN A 109 9.05 -4.10 -3.62
CA GLN A 109 9.82 -3.60 -2.49
C GLN A 109 9.30 -2.25 -1.99
N LEU A 110 9.39 -2.06 -0.67
CA LEU A 110 9.19 -0.75 -0.06
C LEU A 110 10.45 -0.18 0.53
N PHE A 111 10.71 1.09 0.20
CA PHE A 111 11.76 1.89 0.82
C PHE A 111 11.14 2.80 1.88
N SER A 112 11.49 2.52 3.14
CA SER A 112 11.26 3.41 4.28
C SER A 112 12.58 4.05 4.69
N ILE A 113 12.58 5.36 4.93
CA ILE A 113 13.74 6.06 5.49
C ILE A 113 13.67 5.85 7.01
N LEU A 114 14.54 4.98 7.54
CA LEU A 114 14.76 4.88 8.97
C LEU A 114 15.74 5.98 9.39
N TYR A 115 15.24 7.02 10.07
CA TYR A 115 16.12 7.87 10.86
C TYR A 115 16.54 7.07 12.10
N SER A 116 17.81 6.67 12.14
CA SER A 116 18.44 6.27 13.39
C SER A 116 18.72 7.54 14.18
N SER A 117 17.81 7.91 15.08
CA SER A 117 18.11 8.89 16.13
C SER A 117 19.07 8.21 17.10
N ASN A 118 20.36 8.47 16.92
CA ASN A 118 21.41 8.05 17.83
C ASN A 118 21.27 8.90 19.12
N PRO A 119 20.83 8.35 20.25
CA PRO A 119 20.58 9.14 21.47
C PRO A 119 21.88 9.69 22.10
N ASP A 120 23.04 9.28 21.62
CA ASP A 120 24.36 9.62 22.18
C ASP A 120 25.04 10.84 21.52
N GLN A 121 24.29 11.72 20.85
CA GLN A 121 24.82 13.01 20.36
C GLN A 121 24.06 14.21 20.91
N VAL A 122 24.33 14.55 22.17
CA VAL A 122 24.07 15.88 22.78
C VAL A 122 25.29 16.29 23.59
#